data_AF-A0A528HKU6-F1
#
_entry.id   AF-A0A528HKU6-F1
#
_cell.length_a   1.000
_cell.length_b   1.000
_cell.length_c   1.000
_cell.angle_alpha   90.00
_cell.angle_beta   90.00
_cell.angle_gamma   90.00
#
_symmetry.space_group_name_H-M   'P 1'
#
loop_
_entity.id
_entity.type
_entity.pdbx_description
1 polymer ?
#
loop_
_entity_poly.entity_id
_entity_poly.type
_entity_poly.pdbx_seq_one_letter_code
_entity_poly.pdbx_strand_id
1 'polypeptide(L)' 'MTDDVTNQPPPLAGGNAWRGDPLLIQLAERFSDPVRKDIDGLGRFVLTQEAQELARLANVETPKL' A
#
# COMPACT_ATOMS: atom_id res chain seq x y z
N MET A 1 8.38 29.92 -14.75
CA MET A 1 7.96 29.42 -13.41
C MET A 1 7.94 30.62 -12.50
N THR A 2 6.79 30.99 -11.95
CA THR A 2 6.64 32.24 -11.19
C THR A 2 6.81 32.08 -9.69
N ASP A 3 6.67 30.86 -9.13
CA ASP A 3 6.70 30.64 -7.67
C ASP A 3 7.24 29.24 -7.30
N ASP A 4 7.79 29.13 -6.09
CA ASP A 4 8.30 27.86 -5.52
C ASP A 4 7.17 27.03 -4.89
N VAL A 5 7.17 25.72 -5.16
CA VAL A 5 6.20 24.78 -4.59
C VAL A 5 6.76 24.17 -3.30
N THR A 6 6.31 24.68 -2.15
CA THR A 6 6.76 24.24 -0.83
C THR A 6 5.65 23.48 -0.08
N ASN A 7 5.99 22.85 1.06
CA ASN A 7 5.06 22.15 1.95
C ASN A 7 4.24 21.03 1.27
N GLN A 8 4.84 20.32 0.31
CA GLN A 8 4.22 19.14 -0.29
C GLN A 8 4.60 17.90 0.52
N PRO A 9 3.62 17.17 1.11
CA PRO A 9 3.92 15.93 1.79
C PRO A 9 4.40 14.89 0.77
N PRO A 10 5.38 14.04 1.15
CA PRO A 10 5.79 12.95 0.30
C PRO A 10 4.63 11.95 0.12
N PRO A 11 4.60 11.20 -0.99
CA PRO A 11 3.65 10.11 -1.16
C PRO A 11 3.79 9.05 -0.06
N LEU A 12 2.68 8.40 0.30
CA LEU A 12 2.64 7.34 1.32
C LEU A 12 3.26 6.00 0.83
N ALA A 13 3.65 5.92 -0.44
CA ALA A 13 4.24 4.73 -1.03
C ALA A 13 5.56 4.34 -0.34
N GLY A 14 5.87 3.03 -0.33
CA GLY A 14 7.08 2.47 0.27
C GLY A 14 6.94 2.02 1.74
N GLY A 15 5.76 2.18 2.33
CA GLY A 15 5.44 1.67 3.67
C GLY A 15 5.03 0.20 3.71
N ASN A 16 4.39 -0.22 4.81
CA ASN A 16 3.72 -1.51 4.93
C ASN A 16 2.34 -1.30 5.59
N ALA A 17 1.27 -1.59 4.84
CA ALA A 17 -0.09 -1.33 5.27
C ALA A 17 -0.51 -2.19 6.48
N TRP A 18 0.04 -3.39 6.62
CA TRP A 18 -0.23 -4.25 7.76
C TRP A 18 0.50 -3.77 9.03
N ARG A 19 1.79 -3.43 8.90
CA ARG A 19 2.56 -2.90 10.05
C ARG A 19 2.12 -1.52 10.51
N GLY A 20 1.53 -0.73 9.62
CA GLY A 20 1.01 0.61 9.91
C GLY A 20 -0.33 0.61 10.66
N ASP A 21 -0.99 -0.54 10.82
CA ASP A 21 -2.29 -0.66 11.47
C ASP A 21 -2.22 -1.57 12.72
N PRO A 22 -2.08 -0.98 13.91
CA PRO A 22 -2.02 -1.73 15.17
C PRO A 22 -3.29 -2.56 15.45
N LEU A 23 -4.46 -2.09 15.02
CA LEU A 23 -5.72 -2.81 15.23
C LEU A 23 -5.76 -4.07 14.35
N LEU A 24 -5.33 -3.95 13.09
CA LEU A 24 -5.25 -5.09 12.18
C LEU A 24 -4.24 -6.15 12.66
N ILE A 25 -3.10 -5.73 13.23
CA ILE A 25 -2.15 -6.63 13.88
C ILE A 25 -2.81 -7.38 15.04
N GLN A 26 -3.54 -6.65 15.90
CA GLN A 26 -4.24 -7.24 17.06
C GLN A 26 -5.28 -8.28 16.63
N LEU A 27 -6.06 -7.99 15.58
CA LEU A 27 -7.04 -8.93 15.02
C LEU A 27 -6.38 -10.20 14.47
N ALA A 28 -5.14 -10.09 13.96
CA ALA A 28 -4.38 -11.20 13.40
C ALA A 28 -3.53 -11.98 14.45
N GLU A 29 -3.59 -11.64 15.74
CA GLU A 29 -2.78 -12.27 16.80
C GLU A 29 -2.94 -13.79 16.88
N ARG A 30 -4.13 -14.30 16.56
CA ARG A 30 -4.44 -15.75 16.64
C ARG A 30 -4.05 -16.53 15.38
N PHE A 31 -3.57 -15.85 14.34
CA PHE A 31 -3.12 -16.53 13.13
C PHE A 31 -1.83 -17.31 13.37
N SER A 32 -1.55 -18.27 12.49
CA SER A 32 -0.28 -18.99 12.55
C SER A 32 0.87 -18.09 12.09
N ASP A 33 2.10 -18.38 12.52
CA ASP A 33 3.28 -17.62 12.10
C ASP A 33 3.46 -17.54 10.57
N PRO A 34 3.21 -18.61 9.78
CA PRO A 34 3.27 -18.52 8.33
C PRO A 34 2.28 -17.50 7.77
N VAL A 35 1.04 -17.49 8.24
CA VAL A 35 0.00 -16.57 7.78
C VAL A 35 0.38 -15.12 8.09
N ARG A 36 0.94 -14.84 9.27
CA ARG A 36 1.44 -13.50 9.61
C ARG A 36 2.58 -13.04 8.70
N LYS A 37 3.49 -13.94 8.33
CA LYS A 37 4.59 -13.63 7.39
C LYS A 37 4.06 -13.31 5.99
N ASP A 38 3.04 -14.04 5.54
CA ASP A 38 2.41 -13.79 4.25
C ASP A 38 1.70 -12.43 4.23
N ILE A 39 0.95 -12.11 5.29
CA ILE A 39 0.26 -10.81 5.42
C ILE A 39 1.27 -9.66 5.50
N ASP A 40 2.42 -9.84 6.16
CA ASP A 40 3.50 -8.84 6.15
C ASP A 40 4.03 -8.56 4.75
N GLY A 41 4.28 -9.62 3.98
CA GLY A 41 4.71 -9.51 2.59
C GLY A 41 3.69 -8.79 1.72
N LEU A 42 2.41 -9.16 1.85
CA LEU A 42 1.30 -8.50 1.15
C LEU A 42 1.16 -7.03 1.57
N GLY A 43 1.26 -6.73 2.87
CA GLY A 43 1.18 -5.37 3.41
C GLY A 43 2.26 -4.46 2.85
N ARG A 44 3.47 -4.97 2.61
CA ARG A 44 4.51 -4.25 1.88
C ARG A 44 4.18 -4.09 0.39
N PHE A 45 3.74 -5.17 -0.26
CA PHE A 45 3.44 -5.17 -1.69
C PHE A 45 2.38 -4.13 -2.07
N VAL A 46 1.27 -4.05 -1.34
CA VAL A 46 0.17 -3.12 -1.66
C VAL A 46 0.54 -1.64 -1.55
N LEU A 47 1.66 -1.30 -0.89
CA LEU A 47 2.17 0.07 -0.80
C LEU A 47 3.39 0.33 -1.69
N THR A 48 3.81 -0.60 -2.55
CA THR A 48 4.84 -0.30 -3.54
C THR A 48 4.29 0.62 -4.64
N GLN A 49 5.17 1.38 -5.30
CA GLN A 49 4.76 2.26 -6.38
C GLN A 49 4.20 1.47 -7.57
N GLU A 50 4.78 0.29 -7.85
CA GLU A 50 4.37 -0.56 -8.95
C GLU A 50 2.97 -1.13 -8.75
N ALA A 51 2.62 -1.56 -7.52
CA ALA A 51 1.29 -2.05 -7.20
C ALA A 51 0.24 -0.94 -7.32
N GLN A 52 0.57 0.27 -6.84
CA GLN A 52 -0.31 1.42 -6.92
C GLN A 52 -0.50 1.90 -8.37
N GLU A 53 0.54 1.89 -9.19
CA GLU A 53 0.45 2.25 -10.61
C GLU A 53 -0.34 1.20 -11.40
N LEU A 54 -0.15 -0.09 -11.11
CA LEU A 54 -0.97 -1.15 -11.69
C LEU A 54 -2.46 -0.96 -11.35
N ALA A 55 -2.76 -0.64 -10.09
CA ALA A 55 -4.13 -0.36 -9.66
C ALA A 55 -4.71 0.87 -10.38
N ARG A 56 -3.91 1.93 -10.57
CA ARG A 56 -4.32 3.12 -11.33
C ARG A 56 -4.65 2.76 -12.77
N LEU A 57 -3.77 2.03 -13.46
CA LEU A 57 -3.97 1.61 -14.85
C LEU A 57 -5.22 0.75 -15.00
N ALA A 58 -5.42 -0.23 -14.12
CA ALA A 58 -6.60 -1.10 -14.17
C ALA A 58 -7.93 -0.33 -14.03
N ASN A 59 -7.94 0.80 -13.33
CA ASN A 59 -9.15 1.62 -13.15
C ASN A 59 -9.33 2.69 -14.25
N VAL A 60 -8.24 3.14 -14.87
CA VAL A 60 -8.29 4.15 -15.94
C VAL A 60 -8.50 3.50 -17.31
N GLU A 61 -7.80 2.39 -17.57
CA GLU A 61 -7.89 1.62 -18.82
C GLU A 61 -9.02 0.59 -18.71
N THR A 62 -10.27 1.08 -18.71
CA THR A 62 -11.44 0.22 -18.49
C THR A 62 -11.59 -0.86 -19.58
N PRO A 63 -11.98 -2.09 -19.22
CA PRO A 63 -12.21 -3.17 -20.18
C PRO A 63 -13.19 -2.79 -21.29
N LYS A 64 -12.96 -3.31 -22.49
CA LYS A 64 -13.87 -3.19 -23.64
C LYS A 64 -14.52 -4.54 -23.89
N LEU A 65 -15.84 -4.51 -24.12
CA LEU A 65 -16.64 -5.69 -24.41
C LEU A 65 -16.39 -6.20 -25.84
#